data_AF-A0ABD0R7P0-F1
#
_entry.id   AF-A0ABD0R7P0-F1
#
_cell.length_a   1.000
_cell.length_b   1.000
_cell.length_c   1.000
_cell.angle_alpha   90.00
_cell.angle_beta   90.00
_cell.angle_gamma   90.00
#
_symmetry.space_group_name_H-M   'P 1'
#
loop_
_entity.id
_entity.type
_entity.pdbx_description
1 polymer ?
#
loop_
_entity_poly.entity_id
_entity_poly.type
_entity_poly.pdbx_seq_one_letter_code
_entity_poly.pdbx_strand_id
1 'polypeptide(L)'
;HWINLKIVLEKLIDKGHNVTVLVPDASLYMKAKESDRFTYQPFNASMDEQMVRAFFEDFTYFSLYEIDELNILQIAMKFYKFVSRIQDMSVSYCDSVLKSPEFMDKMQNGKFDIVLSDPMYPCSDIVAQKLNVPFVYT
;
A
#
# COMPACT_ATOMS: atom_id res chain seq x y z
N HIS A 1 -4.70 4.36 7.37
CA HIS A 1 -4.00 5.01 6.23
C HIS A 1 -4.95 5.29 5.07
N TRP A 2 -5.42 4.30 4.29
CA TRP A 2 -6.28 4.54 3.11
C TRP A 2 -7.51 5.45 3.32
N ILE A 3 -8.29 5.24 4.40
CA ILE A 3 -9.48 6.05 4.68
C ILE A 3 -9.15 7.54 4.81
N ASN A 4 -8.02 7.87 5.46
CA ASN A 4 -7.58 9.26 5.61
C ASN A 4 -7.10 9.83 4.27
N LEU A 5 -6.40 9.02 3.46
CA LEU A 5 -5.94 9.42 2.14
C LEU A 5 -7.10 9.78 1.22
N LYS A 6 -8.22 9.04 1.26
CA LYS A 6 -9.40 9.36 0.43
C LYS A 6 -9.83 10.83 0.55
N ILE A 7 -9.82 11.38 1.76
CA ILE A 7 -10.21 12.77 2.03
C ILE A 7 -9.22 13.74 1.35
N VAL A 8 -7.92 13.46 1.42
CA VAL A 8 -6.87 14.27 0.77
C VAL A 8 -7.04 14.22 -0.75
N LEU A 9 -7.24 13.03 -1.31
CA LEU A 9 -7.41 12.82 -2.76
C LEU A 9 -8.67 13.52 -3.28
N GLU A 10 -9.78 13.46 -2.55
CA GLU A 10 -11.00 14.19 -2.89
C GLU A 10 -10.77 15.71 -2.93
N LYS A 11 -9.97 16.25 -2.00
CA LYS A 11 -9.62 17.67 -2.00
C LYS A 11 -8.70 18.07 -3.15
N LEU A 12 -7.83 17.18 -3.61
CA LEU A 12 -7.04 17.41 -4.83
C LEU A 12 -7.95 17.48 -6.06
N ILE A 13 -8.94 16.58 -6.16
CA ILE A 13 -9.94 16.59 -7.23
C ILE A 13 -10.78 17.87 -7.18
N ASP A 14 -11.23 18.30 -6.00
CA ASP A 14 -11.97 19.56 -5.82
C ASP A 14 -11.16 20.79 -6.30
N LYS A 15 -9.82 20.69 -6.29
CA LYS A 15 -8.90 21.73 -6.79
C LYS A 15 -8.55 21.57 -8.28
N GLY A 16 -9.15 20.63 -8.98
CA GLY A 16 -8.97 20.41 -10.41
C GLY A 16 -7.83 19.47 -10.79
N HIS A 17 -7.28 18.71 -9.84
CA HIS A 17 -6.27 17.69 -10.14
C HIS A 17 -6.90 16.35 -10.53
N ASN A 18 -6.33 15.70 -11.54
CA ASN A 18 -6.67 14.32 -11.86
C ASN A 18 -5.89 13.38 -10.94
N VAL A 19 -6.58 12.41 -10.33
CA VAL A 19 -5.98 11.49 -9.36
C VAL A 19 -6.11 10.05 -9.86
N THR A 20 -4.96 9.37 -9.92
CA THR A 20 -4.87 7.93 -10.14
C THR A 20 -4.33 7.26 -8.89
N VAL A 21 -5.03 6.23 -8.40
CA VAL A 21 -4.69 5.49 -7.20
C VAL A 21 -4.12 4.13 -7.59
N LEU A 22 -2.88 3.86 -7.19
CA LEU A 22 -2.30 2.53 -7.34
C LEU A 22 -2.87 1.61 -6.26
N VAL A 23 -3.43 0.47 -6.67
CA VAL A 23 -4.08 -0.46 -5.75
C VAL A 23 -3.52 -1.88 -5.92
N PRO A 24 -2.97 -2.49 -4.87
CA PRO A 24 -2.67 -3.91 -4.91
C PRO A 24 -3.98 -4.70 -5.02
N ASP A 25 -4.05 -5.68 -5.92
CA ASP A 25 -5.18 -6.61 -6.03
C ASP A 25 -5.48 -7.36 -4.71
N ALA A 26 -4.45 -7.64 -3.91
CA ALA A 26 -4.54 -8.18 -2.55
C ALA A 26 -5.25 -7.27 -1.54
N SER A 27 -5.61 -6.03 -1.91
CA SER A 27 -6.17 -5.06 -0.97
C SER A 27 -7.57 -5.45 -0.49
N LEU A 28 -7.72 -5.52 0.84
CA LEU A 28 -8.98 -5.81 1.52
C LEU A 28 -9.99 -4.67 1.40
N TYR A 29 -9.54 -3.42 1.51
CA TYR A 29 -10.40 -2.25 1.74
C TYR A 29 -10.30 -1.16 0.67
N MET A 30 -9.38 -1.27 -0.29
CA MET A 30 -9.27 -0.33 -1.42
C MET A 30 -10.12 -0.76 -2.63
N LYS A 31 -11.36 -1.20 -2.38
CA LYS A 31 -12.27 -1.59 -3.45
C LYS A 31 -12.86 -0.35 -4.13
N ALA A 32 -12.86 -0.34 -5.46
CA ALA A 32 -13.45 0.73 -6.25
C ALA A 32 -14.96 0.81 -6.01
N LYS A 33 -15.48 2.03 -5.82
CA LYS A 33 -16.92 2.31 -5.78
C LYS A 33 -17.30 3.17 -6.97
N GLU A 34 -18.49 2.97 -7.52
CA GLU A 34 -18.99 3.78 -8.64
C GLU A 34 -19.08 5.28 -8.30
N SER A 35 -19.22 5.61 -7.01
CA SER A 35 -19.24 6.99 -6.52
C SER A 35 -17.85 7.64 -6.40
N ASP A 36 -16.77 6.88 -6.54
CA ASP A 36 -15.42 7.42 -6.38
C ASP A 36 -15.03 8.26 -7.61
N ARG A 37 -14.46 9.44 -7.38
CA ARG A 37 -14.05 10.38 -8.45
C ARG A 37 -12.61 10.17 -8.94
N PHE A 38 -11.93 9.15 -8.42
CA PHE A 38 -10.54 8.83 -8.73
C PHE A 38 -10.44 7.64 -9.68
N THR A 39 -9.38 7.63 -10.49
CA THR A 39 -9.07 6.50 -11.36
C THR A 39 -8.32 5.44 -10.57
N TYR A 40 -8.79 4.21 -10.61
CA TYR A 40 -8.10 3.09 -9.98
C TYR A 40 -7.17 2.41 -10.97
N GLN A 41 -5.92 2.21 -10.55
CA GLN A 41 -4.92 1.48 -11.31
C GLN A 41 -4.46 0.26 -10.49
N PRO A 42 -5.09 -0.91 -10.71
CA PRO A 42 -4.68 -2.12 -10.03
C PRO A 42 -3.29 -2.57 -10.50
N PHE A 43 -2.55 -3.21 -9.60
CA PHE A 43 -1.35 -3.98 -9.93
C PHE A 43 -1.42 -5.35 -9.26
N ASN A 44 -0.84 -6.36 -9.93
CA ASN A 44 -0.82 -7.74 -9.45
C ASN A 44 0.29 -7.89 -8.39
N ALA A 45 -0.10 -7.88 -7.12
CA ALA A 45 0.81 -8.22 -6.04
C ALA A 45 1.08 -9.72 -6.09
N SER A 46 2.30 -10.16 -5.75
CA SER A 46 2.58 -11.60 -5.63
C SER A 46 1.86 -12.27 -4.43
N MET A 47 0.92 -11.58 -3.81
CA MET A 47 0.17 -11.99 -2.63
C MET A 47 -1.31 -11.87 -2.94
N ASP A 48 -2.10 -12.74 -2.31
CA ASP A 48 -3.54 -12.70 -2.41
C ASP A 48 -4.18 -12.03 -1.18
N GLU A 49 -5.47 -11.71 -1.32
CA GLU A 49 -6.27 -11.10 -0.25
C GLU A 49 -6.35 -11.99 1.00
N GLN A 50 -6.30 -13.32 0.86
CA GLN A 50 -6.44 -14.27 1.97
C GLN A 50 -5.20 -14.23 2.87
N MET A 51 -4.00 -14.14 2.29
CA MET A 51 -2.75 -13.98 3.04
C MET A 51 -2.74 -12.68 3.86
N VAL A 52 -3.21 -11.57 3.27
CA VAL A 52 -3.32 -10.29 3.97
C VAL A 52 -4.34 -10.38 5.11
N ARG A 53 -5.49 -11.01 4.86
CA ARG A 53 -6.53 -11.24 5.89
C ARG A 53 -6.00 -12.07 7.06
N ALA A 54 -5.35 -13.20 6.77
CA ALA A 54 -4.78 -14.09 7.78
C ALA A 54 -3.74 -13.36 8.64
N PHE A 55 -2.91 -12.50 8.03
CA PHE A 55 -1.98 -11.67 8.79
C PHE A 55 -2.69 -10.77 9.81
N PHE A 56 -3.75 -10.06 9.40
CA PHE A 56 -4.50 -9.19 10.30
C PHE A 56 -5.22 -9.98 11.40
N GLU A 57 -5.77 -11.14 11.08
CA GLU A 57 -6.43 -12.03 12.05
C GLU A 57 -5.42 -12.55 13.07
N ASP A 58 -4.26 -13.06 12.63
CA ASP A 58 -3.18 -13.53 13.50
C ASP A 58 -2.68 -12.41 14.43
N PHE A 59 -2.43 -11.22 13.87
CA PHE A 59 -1.94 -10.07 14.63
C PHE A 59 -2.96 -9.59 15.66
N THR A 60 -4.23 -9.56 15.27
CA THR A 60 -5.34 -9.17 16.17
C THR A 60 -5.50 -10.19 17.29
N TYR A 61 -5.46 -11.49 16.96
CA TYR A 61 -5.56 -12.55 17.95
C TYR A 61 -4.41 -12.49 18.96
N PHE A 62 -3.18 -12.34 18.47
CA PHE A 62 -2.01 -12.14 19.32
C PHE A 62 -2.17 -10.93 20.25
N SER A 63 -2.59 -9.79 19.70
CA SER A 63 -2.71 -8.53 20.45
C SER A 63 -3.82 -8.55 21.49
N LEU A 64 -4.92 -9.26 21.24
CA LEU A 64 -6.10 -9.26 22.12
C LEU A 64 -6.12 -10.42 23.13
N TYR A 65 -5.51 -11.55 22.80
CA TYR A 65 -5.69 -12.79 23.58
C TYR A 65 -4.39 -13.45 24.03
N GLU A 66 -3.25 -13.21 23.37
CA GLU A 66 -2.00 -13.91 23.71
C GLU A 66 -0.99 -13.04 24.43
N ILE A 67 -0.94 -11.73 24.15
CA ILE A 67 0.17 -10.87 24.56
C ILE A 67 0.35 -10.81 26.09
N ASP A 68 -0.75 -10.83 26.85
CA ASP A 68 -0.75 -10.72 28.31
C ASP A 68 -0.25 -12.00 29.01
N GLU A 69 -0.28 -13.14 28.31
CA GLU A 69 0.16 -14.45 28.82
C GLU A 69 1.64 -14.74 28.54
N LEU A 70 2.32 -13.86 27.80
CA LEU A 70 3.67 -14.06 27.30
C LEU A 70 4.69 -13.21 28.04
N ASN A 71 5.91 -13.75 28.19
CA ASN A 71 7.03 -12.95 28.69
C ASN A 71 7.61 -12.06 27.58
N ILE A 72 8.41 -11.07 27.97
CA ILE A 72 9.00 -10.06 27.07
C ILE A 72 9.76 -10.69 25.90
N LEU A 73 10.50 -11.78 26.13
CA LEU A 73 11.26 -12.46 25.07
C LEU A 73 10.32 -13.12 24.05
N GLN A 74 9.26 -13.77 24.51
CA GLN A 74 8.24 -14.38 23.64
C GLN A 74 7.48 -13.33 22.83
N ILE A 75 7.10 -12.22 23.47
CA ILE A 75 6.48 -11.06 22.82
C ILE A 75 7.41 -10.53 21.72
N ALA A 76 8.69 -10.29 22.03
CA ALA A 76 9.67 -9.81 21.05
C ALA A 76 9.84 -10.77 19.87
N MET A 77 9.89 -12.08 20.11
CA MET A 77 9.97 -13.08 19.04
C MET A 77 8.72 -13.10 18.16
N LYS A 78 7.52 -12.97 18.73
CA LYS A 78 6.25 -12.87 17.98
C LYS A 78 6.23 -11.58 17.14
N PHE A 79 6.57 -10.44 17.73
CA PHE A 79 6.69 -9.17 17.01
C PHE A 79 7.68 -9.24 15.85
N TYR A 80 8.86 -9.83 16.06
CA TYR A 80 9.83 -10.02 14.98
C TYR A 80 9.27 -10.81 13.80
N LYS A 81 8.49 -11.88 14.07
CA LYS A 81 7.81 -12.65 13.02
C LYS A 81 6.77 -11.80 12.27
N PHE A 82 6.00 -10.96 12.97
CA PHE A 82 5.06 -10.05 12.31
C PHE A 82 5.78 -9.01 11.45
N VAL A 83 6.85 -8.39 11.97
CA VAL A 83 7.66 -7.42 11.21
C VAL A 83 8.25 -8.06 9.97
N SER A 84 8.79 -9.29 10.07
CA SER A 84 9.28 -10.05 8.91
C SER A 84 8.20 -10.23 7.85
N ARG A 85 6.99 -10.64 8.24
CA ARG A 85 5.86 -10.77 7.30
C ARG A 85 5.48 -9.44 6.66
N ILE A 86 5.45 -8.34 7.41
CA ILE A 86 5.20 -6.98 6.87
C ILE A 86 6.29 -6.60 5.86
N GLN A 87 7.54 -6.91 6.15
CA GLN A 87 8.65 -6.65 5.25
C GLN A 87 8.50 -7.44 3.95
N ASP A 88 8.19 -8.75 4.02
CA ASP A 88 7.94 -9.58 2.85
C ASP A 88 6.77 -9.02 2.01
N MET A 89 5.68 -8.62 2.66
CA MET A 89 4.54 -7.97 2.03
C MET A 89 4.94 -6.67 1.31
N SER A 90 5.75 -5.85 1.97
CA SER A 90 6.20 -4.56 1.44
C SER A 90 7.10 -4.74 0.22
N VAL A 91 8.04 -5.68 0.28
CA VAL A 91 8.94 -6.01 -0.85
C VAL A 91 8.13 -6.56 -2.03
N SER A 92 7.13 -7.40 -1.77
CA SER A 92 6.22 -7.90 -2.81
C SER A 92 5.53 -6.75 -3.56
N TYR A 93 4.99 -5.75 -2.84
CA TYR A 93 4.37 -4.59 -3.49
C TYR A 93 5.38 -3.75 -4.28
N CYS A 94 6.57 -3.51 -3.73
CA CYS A 94 7.64 -2.83 -4.44
C CYS A 94 8.01 -3.55 -5.75
N ASP A 95 8.19 -4.86 -5.69
CA ASP A 95 8.57 -5.68 -6.83
C ASP A 95 7.48 -5.68 -7.90
N SER A 96 6.22 -5.86 -7.51
CA SER A 96 5.08 -5.86 -8.42
C SER A 96 4.92 -4.54 -9.19
N VAL A 97 5.27 -3.42 -8.58
CA VAL A 97 5.25 -2.11 -9.24
C VAL A 97 6.51 -1.89 -10.06
N LEU A 98 7.69 -2.02 -9.45
CA LEU A 98 8.96 -1.59 -10.04
C LEU A 98 9.54 -2.58 -11.06
N LYS A 99 9.28 -3.88 -10.89
CA LYS A 99 9.81 -4.93 -11.77
C LYS A 99 8.82 -5.32 -12.87
N SER A 100 7.61 -4.77 -12.89
CA SER A 100 6.63 -4.98 -13.96
C SER A 100 6.84 -3.97 -15.10
N PRO A 101 7.41 -4.37 -16.25
CA PRO A 101 7.73 -3.42 -17.33
C PRO A 101 6.46 -2.82 -17.91
N GLU A 102 5.43 -3.63 -18.15
CA GLU A 102 4.13 -3.17 -18.67
C GLU A 102 3.49 -2.12 -17.74
N PHE A 103 3.54 -2.37 -16.43
CA PHE A 103 2.98 -1.43 -15.46
C PHE A 103 3.78 -0.12 -15.44
N MET A 104 5.12 -0.20 -15.37
CA MET A 104 5.95 1.00 -15.35
C MET A 104 5.87 1.81 -16.64
N ASP A 105 5.82 1.15 -17.80
CA ASP A 105 5.62 1.81 -19.09
C ASP A 105 4.27 2.54 -19.12
N LYS A 106 3.21 1.92 -18.61
CA LYS A 106 1.91 2.58 -18.46
C LYS A 106 2.01 3.81 -17.56
N MET A 107 2.72 3.71 -16.44
CA MET A 107 2.86 4.83 -15.50
C MET A 107 3.67 5.99 -16.11
N GLN A 108 4.75 5.69 -16.83
CA GLN A 108 5.56 6.71 -17.52
C GLN A 108 4.78 7.41 -18.63
N ASN A 109 3.98 6.66 -19.39
CA ASN A 109 3.12 7.22 -20.43
C ASN A 109 1.92 8.02 -19.88
N GLY A 110 1.59 7.84 -18.59
CA GLY A 110 0.52 8.56 -17.90
C GLY A 110 0.78 10.04 -17.67
N LYS A 111 2.02 10.52 -17.84
CA LYS A 111 2.43 11.94 -17.68
C LYS A 111 1.94 12.55 -16.35
N PHE A 112 2.26 11.88 -15.25
CA PHE A 112 1.97 12.40 -13.92
C PHE A 112 2.87 13.60 -13.58
N ASP A 113 2.38 14.49 -12.71
CA ASP A 113 3.14 15.65 -12.23
C ASP A 113 3.77 15.44 -10.86
N ILE A 114 3.25 14.49 -10.07
CA ILE A 114 3.66 14.25 -8.69
C ILE A 114 3.30 12.83 -8.25
N VAL A 115 4.11 12.22 -7.39
CA VAL A 115 3.74 11.02 -6.64
C VAL A 115 3.48 11.40 -5.19
N LEU A 116 2.31 11.01 -4.70
CA LEU A 116 1.88 11.18 -3.32
C LEU A 116 1.76 9.79 -2.68
N SER A 117 2.42 9.54 -1.56
CA SER A 117 2.33 8.24 -0.88
C SER A 117 2.43 8.35 0.63
N ASP A 118 1.81 7.40 1.33
CA ASP A 118 1.95 7.25 2.77
C ASP A 118 3.25 6.50 3.09
N PRO A 119 4.02 6.89 4.13
CA PRO A 119 5.26 6.22 4.50
C PRO A 119 5.12 4.71 4.77
N MET A 120 3.90 4.21 4.99
CA MET A 120 3.61 2.78 5.11
C MET A 120 3.82 2.00 3.80
N TYR A 121 3.84 2.66 2.64
CA TYR A 121 4.06 2.04 1.33
C TYR A 121 5.45 2.38 0.78
N PRO A 122 6.47 1.54 1.09
CA PRO A 122 7.84 1.81 0.65
C PRO A 122 7.99 1.77 -0.87
N CYS A 123 9.15 2.24 -1.36
CA CYS A 123 9.53 2.29 -2.76
C CYS A 123 8.74 3.28 -3.64
N SER A 124 7.77 4.00 -3.06
CA SER A 124 7.00 5.05 -3.75
C SER A 124 7.90 6.22 -4.22
N ASP A 125 8.97 6.47 -3.49
CA ASP A 125 10.05 7.40 -3.83
C ASP A 125 10.83 6.95 -5.09
N ILE A 126 11.12 5.65 -5.20
CA ILE A 126 11.74 5.06 -6.39
C ILE A 126 10.79 5.13 -7.59
N VAL A 127 9.48 4.91 -7.38
CA VAL A 127 8.47 5.13 -8.43
C VAL A 127 8.51 6.58 -8.91
N ALA A 128 8.51 7.55 -8.01
CA ALA A 128 8.61 8.97 -8.37
C ALA A 128 9.89 9.27 -9.17
N GLN A 129 11.02 8.68 -8.75
CA GLN A 129 12.29 8.81 -9.46
C GLN A 129 12.22 8.21 -10.89
N LYS A 130 11.58 7.06 -11.06
CA LYS A 130 11.38 6.41 -12.37
C LYS A 130 10.43 7.19 -13.29
N LEU A 131 9.48 7.92 -12.72
CA LEU A 131 8.57 8.80 -13.43
C LEU A 131 9.17 10.19 -13.68
N ASN A 132 10.31 10.50 -13.05
CA ASN A 132 10.97 11.81 -13.09
C ASN A 132 10.06 12.95 -12.60
N VAL A 133 9.39 12.74 -11.47
CA VAL A 133 8.47 13.70 -10.84
C VAL A 133 8.79 13.91 -9.36
N PRO A 134 8.38 15.04 -8.76
CA PRO A 134 8.45 15.24 -7.32
C PRO A 134 7.71 14.15 -6.53
N PHE A 135 8.26 13.84 -5.36
CA PHE A 135 7.68 12.91 -4.39
C PHE A 135 7.27 13.65 -3.12
N VAL A 136 6.07 13.37 -2.62
CA VAL A 136 5.54 13.95 -1.37
C VAL A 136 4.95 12.84 -0.50
N TYR A 137 5.29 12.87 0.78
CA TYR A 137 4.62 12.07 1.79
C TYR A 137 3.31 12.74 2.23
N THR A 138 2.30 11.92 2.50
CA THR A 138 1.06 12.35 3.18
C THR A 138 1.15 12.22 4.68
#